data_AF-A0A554LKV4-F1
#
_entry.id   AF-A0A554LKV4-F1
#
_cell.length_a   1.000
_cell.length_b   1.000
_cell.length_c   1.000
_cell.angle_alpha   90.00
_cell.angle_beta   90.00
_cell.angle_gamma   90.00
#
_symmetry.space_group_name_H-M   'P 1'
#
loop_
_entity.id
_entity.type
_entity.pdbx_description
1 polymer ?
#
loop_
_entity_poly.entity_id
_entity_poly.type
_entity_poly.pdbx_seq_one_letter_code
_entity_poly.pdbx_strand_id
1 'polypeptide(L)'
;IDLHVGLGTFLPVTEENLSKNKLHYENFSVSKKTIEKILETKKNGGRIIAVGTTTVRALESSAEKILSNKNSDIHSKTEIFIQPGFEFKIVDGLITNFHLPKSSLMMLVAAFLQFKGEKDGQKNC
;
A
#
# COMPACT_ATOMS: atom_id res chain seq x y z
N ILE A 1 -3.29 4.27 11.32
CA ILE A 1 -1.99 4.12 10.65
C ILE A 1 -1.44 5.50 10.64
N ASP A 2 -0.28 5.69 11.25
CA ASP A 2 0.27 7.02 11.44
C ASP A 2 1.51 7.13 10.58
N LEU A 3 1.57 8.21 9.80
CA LEU A 3 2.71 8.51 8.95
C LEU A 3 3.61 9.48 9.69
N HIS A 4 4.85 9.06 9.94
CA HIS A 4 5.91 9.93 10.45
C HIS A 4 6.69 10.48 9.25
N VAL A 5 6.24 11.63 8.76
CA VAL A 5 6.91 12.31 7.65
C VAL A 5 8.27 12.84 8.09
N GLY A 6 9.31 12.52 7.31
CA GLY A 6 10.64 13.12 7.42
C GLY A 6 10.82 14.18 6.33
N LEU A 7 11.92 14.93 6.36
CA LEU A 7 12.22 15.98 5.37
C LEU A 7 12.19 15.46 3.90
N GLY A 8 12.44 14.17 3.69
CA GLY A 8 12.41 13.54 2.36
C GLY A 8 11.02 13.34 1.74
N THR A 9 9.93 13.48 2.51
CA THR A 9 8.56 13.27 2.00
C THR A 9 8.10 14.40 1.05
N PHE A 10 8.75 15.56 1.08
CA PHE A 10 8.45 16.70 0.20
C PHE A 10 9.39 16.83 -1.00
N LEU A 11 10.36 15.92 -1.14
CA LEU A 11 11.28 15.95 -2.26
C LEU A 11 10.55 15.51 -3.54
N PRO A 12 10.71 16.25 -4.65
CA PRO A 12 10.11 15.88 -5.92
C PRO A 12 10.67 14.55 -6.41
N VAL A 13 9.80 13.70 -6.95
CA VAL A 13 10.21 12.44 -7.60
C VAL A 13 11.08 12.78 -8.81
N THR A 14 12.31 12.27 -8.83
CA THR A 14 13.26 12.47 -9.94
C THR A 14 13.17 11.33 -10.97
N GLU A 15 13.65 11.55 -12.20
CA GLU A 15 13.81 10.46 -13.19
C GLU A 15 14.71 9.32 -12.67
N GLU A 16 15.66 9.64 -11.80
CA GLU A 16 16.51 8.66 -11.13
C GLU A 16 15.70 7.76 -10.15
N ASN A 17 14.70 8.32 -9.46
CA ASN A 17 13.80 7.55 -8.59
C ASN A 17 12.93 6.58 -9.38
N LEU A 18 12.45 7.00 -10.55
CA LEU A 18 11.64 6.19 -11.45
C LEU A 18 12.47 5.06 -12.09
N SER A 19 13.67 5.37 -12.59
CA SER A 19 14.56 4.36 -13.18
C SER A 19 15.07 3.32 -12.17
N LYS A 20 15.23 3.70 -10.90
CA LYS A 20 15.66 2.79 -9.82
C LYS A 20 14.51 2.09 -9.10
N ASN A 21 13.24 2.35 -9.47
CA ASN A 21 12.06 1.86 -8.76
C ASN A 21 12.10 2.11 -7.24
N LYS A 22 12.61 3.28 -6.82
CA LYS A 22 12.74 3.63 -5.40
C LYS A 22 12.23 5.04 -5.14
N LEU A 23 11.18 5.11 -4.33
CA LEU A 23 10.67 6.37 -3.79
C LEU A 23 11.42 6.76 -2.52
N HIS A 24 11.32 8.03 -2.14
CA HIS A 24 11.77 8.49 -0.83
C HIS A 24 11.14 7.63 0.28
N TYR A 25 11.94 7.34 1.30
CA TYR A 25 11.48 6.54 2.42
C TYR A 25 10.44 7.33 3.22
N GLU A 26 9.34 6.66 3.58
CA GLU A 26 8.35 7.18 4.51
C GLU A 26 8.35 6.32 5.76
N ASN A 27 8.45 6.93 6.94
CA ASN A 27 8.31 6.21 8.20
C ASN A 27 6.83 6.12 8.53
N PHE A 28 6.38 4.96 8.99
CA PHE A 28 5.00 4.74 9.38
C PHE A 28 4.91 3.83 10.60
N SER A 29 3.77 3.92 11.28
CA SER A 29 3.38 2.98 12.31
C SER A 29 1.99 2.40 12.04
N VAL A 30 1.85 1.11 12.35
CA VAL A 30 0.56 0.41 12.36
C VAL A 30 0.36 -0.12 13.77
N SER A 31 -0.62 0.43 14.48
CA SER A 31 -0.92 0.00 15.84
C SER A 31 -1.46 -1.43 15.86
N LYS A 32 -1.19 -2.16 16.94
CA LYS A 32 -1.72 -3.49 17.21
C LYS A 32 -3.23 -3.57 17.01
N LYS A 33 -3.97 -2.60 17.54
CA LYS A 33 -5.44 -2.50 17.36
C LYS A 33 -5.86 -2.43 15.89
N THR A 34 -5.07 -1.76 15.05
CA THR A 34 -5.32 -1.71 13.61
C THR A 34 -5.04 -3.06 12.95
N ILE A 35 -3.95 -3.71 13.33
CA ILE A 35 -3.57 -5.05 12.84
C ILE A 35 -4.66 -6.08 13.18
N GLU A 36 -5.12 -6.10 14.44
CA GLU A 36 -6.20 -6.98 14.91
C GLU A 36 -7.47 -6.80 14.08
N LYS A 37 -7.89 -5.54 13.84
CA LYS A 37 -9.06 -5.25 12.99
C LYS A 37 -8.88 -5.70 11.55
N ILE A 38 -7.69 -5.56 10.98
CA ILE A 38 -7.39 -6.02 9.61
C ILE A 38 -7.54 -7.54 9.54
N LEU A 39 -6.92 -8.26 10.49
CA LEU A 39 -6.96 -9.71 10.54
C LEU A 39 -8.37 -10.24 10.78
N GLU A 40 -9.11 -9.65 11.72
CA GLU A 40 -10.50 -10.00 11.99
C GLU A 40 -11.38 -9.76 10.76
N THR A 41 -11.24 -8.59 10.11
CA THR A 41 -12.01 -8.26 8.90
C THR A 41 -11.72 -9.27 7.78
N LYS A 42 -10.44 -9.62 7.55
CA LYS A 42 -10.07 -10.63 6.54
C LYS A 42 -10.59 -12.02 6.89
N LYS A 43 -10.49 -12.43 8.16
CA LYS A 43 -11.03 -13.71 8.65
C LYS A 43 -12.53 -13.82 8.40
N ASN A 44 -13.25 -12.71 8.55
CA ASN A 44 -14.70 -12.64 8.33
C ASN A 44 -15.08 -12.45 6.85
N GLY A 45 -14.12 -12.49 5.91
CA GLY A 45 -14.37 -12.28 4.48
C GLY A 45 -14.71 -10.83 4.11
N GLY A 46 -14.49 -9.88 5.02
CA GLY A 46 -14.67 -8.45 4.78
C GLY A 46 -13.57 -7.85 3.89
N ARG A 47 -13.77 -6.59 3.49
CA ARG A 47 -12.84 -5.85 2.62
C ARG A 47 -12.05 -4.81 3.40
N ILE A 48 -10.75 -4.71 3.13
CA ILE A 48 -9.91 -3.62 3.64
C ILE A 48 -9.85 -2.51 2.59
N ILE A 49 -10.41 -1.33 2.91
CA ILE A 49 -10.38 -0.17 2.01
C ILE A 49 -9.34 0.82 2.52
N ALA A 50 -8.27 1.02 1.74
CA ALA A 50 -7.27 2.03 2.02
C ALA A 50 -7.73 3.40 1.54
N VAL A 51 -7.57 4.40 2.38
CA VAL A 51 -7.81 5.82 2.03
C VAL A 51 -6.45 6.50 1.89
N GLY A 52 -6.09 6.88 0.68
CA GLY A 52 -4.79 7.44 0.31
C GLY A 52 -3.76 6.39 -0.15
N THR A 53 -2.90 6.79 -1.09
CA THR A 53 -1.82 5.94 -1.62
C THR A 53 -0.74 5.63 -0.58
N THR A 54 -0.47 6.55 0.34
CA THR A 54 0.49 6.32 1.43
C THR A 54 0.01 5.21 2.37
N THR A 55 -1.29 5.17 2.67
CA THR A 55 -1.92 4.08 3.42
C THR A 55 -1.71 2.73 2.74
N VAL A 56 -1.88 2.67 1.42
CA VAL A 56 -1.60 1.46 0.63
C VAL A 56 -0.16 1.04 0.78
N ARG A 57 0.80 1.95 0.55
CA ARG A 57 2.23 1.64 0.64
C ARG A 57 2.61 1.11 2.03
N ALA A 58 2.13 1.74 3.10
CA ALA A 58 2.40 1.31 4.47
C ALA A 58 1.87 -0.11 4.75
N LEU A 59 0.61 -0.37 4.38
CA LEU A 59 -0.02 -1.68 4.58
C LEU A 59 0.65 -2.79 3.77
N GLU A 60 0.88 -2.56 2.47
CA GLU A 60 1.48 -3.57 1.60
C GLU A 60 2.96 -3.82 1.93
N SER A 61 3.70 -2.78 2.36
CA SER A 61 5.08 -2.95 2.83
C SER A 61 5.19 -3.76 4.12
N SER A 62 4.12 -3.82 4.91
CA SER A 62 4.05 -4.57 6.16
C SER A 62 3.14 -5.79 6.06
N ALA A 63 2.72 -6.19 4.85
CA ALA A 63 1.75 -7.26 4.64
C ALA A 63 2.13 -8.56 5.35
N GLU A 64 3.35 -9.05 5.14
CA GLU A 64 3.82 -10.29 5.79
C GLU A 64 3.82 -10.18 7.32
N LYS A 65 4.24 -9.02 7.85
CA LYS A 65 4.26 -8.75 9.29
C LYS A 65 2.84 -8.69 9.89
N ILE A 66 1.87 -8.17 9.12
CA ILE A 66 0.46 -8.12 9.52
C ILE A 66 -0.12 -9.54 9.48
N LEU A 67 0.05 -10.25 8.37
CA LEU A 67 -0.51 -11.59 8.14
C LEU A 67 0.09 -12.67 9.05
N SER A 68 1.35 -12.53 9.47
CA SER A 68 1.99 -13.41 10.46
C SER A 68 1.51 -13.16 11.90
N ASN A 69 0.42 -12.41 12.09
CA ASN A 69 -0.20 -12.08 13.38
C ASN A 69 0.77 -11.48 14.41
N LYS A 70 1.33 -10.30 14.10
CA LYS A 70 2.13 -9.56 15.08
C LYS A 70 1.25 -8.93 16.15
N ASN A 71 1.30 -9.51 17.36
CA ASN A 71 0.66 -9.02 18.58
C ASN A 71 1.28 -7.73 19.17
N SER A 72 1.93 -6.90 18.34
CA SER A 72 2.63 -5.68 18.73
C SER A 72 2.50 -4.61 17.63
N ASP A 73 2.72 -3.35 18.00
CA ASP A 73 2.81 -2.27 17.03
C ASP A 73 3.92 -2.54 16.01
N ILE A 74 3.69 -2.13 14.76
CA ILE A 74 4.69 -2.17 13.70
C ILE A 74 5.18 -0.74 13.50
N HIS A 75 6.47 -0.52 13.74
CA HIS A 75 7.18 0.67 13.28
C HIS A 75 8.10 0.27 12.13
N SER A 76 7.98 0.96 10.99
CA SER A 76 8.78 0.64 9.81
C SER A 76 8.93 1.83 8.89
N LYS A 77 9.81 1.65 7.91
CA LYS A 77 9.91 2.52 6.76
C LYS A 77 9.45 1.79 5.50
N THR A 78 8.86 2.51 4.57
CA THR A 78 8.55 1.99 3.24
C THR A 78 9.32 2.75 2.17
N GLU A 79 9.96 1.99 1.30
CA GLU A 79 10.55 2.45 0.04
C GLU A 79 9.84 1.77 -1.15
N ILE A 80 8.71 1.10 -0.89
CA ILE A 80 8.05 0.26 -1.89
C ILE A 80 7.60 1.12 -3.07
N PHE A 81 7.90 0.63 -4.27
CA PHE A 81 7.42 1.19 -5.52
C PHE A 81 6.40 0.21 -6.11
N ILE A 82 5.14 0.64 -6.15
CA ILE A 82 4.02 -0.17 -6.61
C ILE A 82 3.77 0.18 -8.08
N GLN A 83 3.84 -0.83 -8.93
CA GLN A 83 3.68 -0.74 -10.37
C GLN A 83 2.89 -1.95 -10.90
N PRO A 84 2.36 -1.92 -12.13
CA PRO A 84 1.66 -3.06 -12.74
C PRO A 84 2.39 -4.40 -12.52
N GLY A 85 1.64 -5.45 -12.21
CA GLY A 85 2.15 -6.75 -11.75
C GLY A 85 2.38 -6.88 -10.25
N PHE A 86 2.10 -5.84 -9.46
CA PHE A 86 2.19 -5.92 -7.99
C PHE A 86 1.03 -6.72 -7.38
N GLU A 87 1.35 -7.66 -6.49
CA GLU A 87 0.37 -8.47 -5.77
C GLU A 87 -0.04 -7.78 -4.45
N PHE A 88 -1.30 -7.34 -4.37
CA PHE A 88 -1.84 -6.73 -3.16
C PHE A 88 -2.34 -7.80 -2.19
N LYS A 89 -1.81 -7.80 -0.97
CA LYS A 89 -2.11 -8.81 0.05
C LYS A 89 -3.09 -8.30 1.10
N ILE A 90 -3.01 -7.01 1.42
CA ILE A 90 -3.82 -6.40 2.47
C ILE A 90 -5.02 -5.67 1.89
N VAL A 91 -4.81 -4.80 0.92
CA VAL A 91 -5.80 -3.83 0.45
C VAL A 91 -6.73 -4.42 -0.61
N ASP A 92 -8.04 -4.31 -0.35
CA ASP A 92 -9.11 -4.76 -1.24
C ASP A 92 -9.89 -3.58 -1.88
N GLY A 93 -9.62 -2.34 -1.51
CA GLY A 93 -10.24 -1.15 -2.08
C GLY A 93 -9.35 0.07 -1.90
N LEU A 94 -9.38 1.00 -2.85
CA LEU A 94 -8.60 2.23 -2.79
C LEU A 94 -9.49 3.45 -3.00
N ILE A 95 -9.45 4.38 -2.06
CA ILE A 95 -9.99 5.74 -2.21
C ILE A 95 -8.78 6.68 -2.30
N THR A 96 -8.63 7.40 -3.40
CA THR A 96 -7.51 8.32 -3.63
C THR A 96 -7.91 9.48 -4.54
N ASN A 97 -7.03 10.46 -4.67
CA ASN A 97 -7.21 11.60 -5.56
C ASN A 97 -6.83 11.24 -7.01
N PHE A 98 -7.07 12.15 -7.95
CA PHE A 98 -6.50 12.09 -9.29
C PHE A 98 -5.01 12.41 -9.24
N HIS A 99 -4.22 11.69 -10.05
CA HIS A 99 -2.77 11.81 -10.11
C HIS A 99 -2.32 12.27 -11.49
N LEU A 100 -1.21 12.98 -11.54
CA LEU A 100 -0.64 13.46 -12.80
C LEU A 100 -0.23 12.28 -13.70
N PRO A 101 -0.37 12.41 -15.04
CA PRO A 101 0.17 11.43 -15.97
C PRO A 101 1.66 11.17 -15.75
N LYS A 102 2.10 9.93 -15.95
CA LYS A 102 3.51 9.50 -15.78
C LYS A 102 4.09 9.71 -14.36
N SER A 103 3.24 9.79 -13.34
CA SER A 103 3.68 9.83 -11.93
C SER A 103 3.75 8.43 -11.30
N SER A 104 4.57 8.27 -10.26
CA SER A 104 4.62 7.04 -9.45
C SER A 104 3.27 6.70 -8.80
N LEU A 105 2.49 7.70 -8.42
CA LEU A 105 1.15 7.50 -7.87
C LEU A 105 0.17 7.01 -8.93
N MET A 106 0.28 7.48 -10.18
CA MET A 106 -0.48 6.93 -11.29
C MET A 106 -0.12 5.46 -11.56
N MET A 107 1.17 5.09 -11.46
CA MET A 107 1.60 3.69 -11.60
C MET A 107 1.01 2.79 -10.49
N LEU A 108 0.96 3.27 -9.25
CA LEU A 108 0.30 2.56 -8.14
C LEU A 108 -1.19 2.34 -8.42
N VAL A 109 -1.89 3.37 -8.91
CA VAL A 109 -3.31 3.25 -9.28
C VAL A 109 -3.50 2.26 -10.42
N ALA A 110 -2.66 2.31 -11.45
CA ALA A 110 -2.71 1.36 -12.56
C ALA A 110 -2.48 -0.09 -12.09
N ALA A 111 -1.51 -0.30 -11.20
CA ALA A 111 -1.25 -1.60 -10.58
C ALA A 111 -2.47 -2.14 -9.82
N PHE A 112 -3.11 -1.27 -9.04
CA PHE A 112 -4.29 -1.65 -8.27
C PHE A 112 -5.47 -2.05 -9.16
N LEU A 113 -5.72 -1.30 -10.23
CA LEU A 113 -6.79 -1.61 -11.19
C LEU A 113 -6.53 -2.90 -11.96
N GLN A 114 -5.27 -3.15 -12.37
CA GLN A 114 -4.88 -4.41 -12.99
C GLN A 114 -5.15 -5.59 -12.06
N PHE A 115 -4.64 -5.53 -10.83
CA PHE A 115 -4.83 -6.58 -9.82
C PHE A 115 -6.32 -6.86 -9.58
N LYS A 116 -7.16 -5.83 -9.56
CA LYS A 116 -8.61 -6.00 -9.43
C LYS A 116 -9.25 -6.67 -10.64
N GLY A 117 -8.89 -6.25 -11.85
CA GLY A 117 -9.37 -6.89 -13.06
C GLY A 117 -9.03 -8.38 -13.11
N GLU A 118 -7.80 -8.75 -12.72
CA GLU A 118 -7.34 -10.14 -12.66
C GLU A 118 -8.11 -10.95 -11.60
N LYS A 119 -8.27 -10.41 -10.39
CA LYS A 119 -8.96 -11.07 -9.27
C LYS A 119 -10.46 -11.26 -9.54
N ASP A 120 -11.11 -10.30 -10.20
CA ASP A 120 -12.52 -10.40 -10.55
C ASP A 120 -12.73 -11.34 -11.75
N GLY A 121 -11.80 -11.36 -12.71
CA GLY A 121 -11.80 -12.32 -13.81
C GLY A 121 -11.68 -13.78 -13.33
N GLN A 122 -10.82 -14.05 -12.35
CA GLN A 122 -10.67 -15.39 -11.74
C GLN A 122 -11.89 -15.87 -10.95
N LYS A 123 -12.74 -14.96 -10.45
CA LYS A 123 -13.95 -15.32 -9.70
C LYS A 123 -15.14 -15.68 -10.59
N ASN A 124 -15.07 -15.34 -11.88
CA ASN A 124 -16.16 -15.53 -12.84
C ASN A 124 -15.91 -16.70 -13.82
N CYS A 125 -14.87 -17.52 -13.56
CA CYS A 125 -14.58 -18.79 -14.23
C CYS A 125 -14.79 -19.94 -13.23
#